data_AF-A0A836X979-F1
#
_entry.id   AF-A0A836X979-F1
#
_cell.length_a   1.000
_cell.length_b   1.000
_cell.length_c   1.000
_cell.angle_alpha   90.00
_cell.angle_beta   90.00
_cell.angle_gamma   90.00
#
_symmetry.space_group_name_H-M   'P 1'
#
loop_
_entity.id
_entity.type
_entity.pdbx_description
1 polymer ?
#
loop_
_entity_poly.entity_id
_entity_poly.type
_entity_poly.pdbx_seq_one_letter_code
_entity_poly.pdbx_strand_id
1 'polypeptide(L)'
;MSLQKNQLESNKLQKRLRRNVGKAVADYRMIEEGDRIMVCLSGGKDSYAMLDILMNLQKNAPIQFELIAVNLDQKQPGFPEHVLPAYLDNLDIEYHILEKDTYSIVTSKIPEGKTYCSLCSRLRRGTLYGFAEQIGATKVALGHHRDDIVETLFLNMFYQGKLKAMPPKLLSDDKKNVLIRPLAYCRESDLIELAELKQFPIIPCNLCGSQAGLQRNAVKDMLKQWERQFPGRIDAIFGAIKNVAPSQLADTELFNFAGLTRGVLDIDESKHVEIESLIQAINV
;
A
#
# COMPACT_ATOMS: atom_id res chain seq x y z
N MET A 1 -33.08 -7.33 6.37
CA MET A 1 -32.58 -6.01 6.84
C MET A 1 -33.27 -4.93 6.02
N SER A 2 -33.72 -3.82 6.61
CA SER A 2 -34.45 -2.75 5.89
C SER A 2 -33.52 -1.96 4.96
N LEU A 3 -34.03 -1.53 3.80
CA LEU A 3 -33.29 -0.77 2.77
C LEU A 3 -32.57 0.47 3.33
N GLN A 4 -33.20 1.18 4.26
CA GLN A 4 -32.61 2.35 4.93
C GLN A 4 -31.39 2.01 5.79
N LYS A 5 -31.36 0.83 6.43
CA LYS A 5 -30.22 0.39 7.23
C LYS A 5 -29.01 0.08 6.35
N ASN A 6 -29.23 -0.51 5.18
CA ASN A 6 -28.17 -0.79 4.20
C ASN A 6 -27.57 0.51 3.61
N GLN A 7 -28.39 1.53 3.34
CA GLN A 7 -27.92 2.84 2.87
C GLN A 7 -27.05 3.56 3.91
N LEU A 8 -27.43 3.49 5.18
CA LEU A 8 -26.69 4.13 6.26
C LEU A 8 -25.30 3.51 6.45
N GLU A 9 -25.21 2.19 6.48
CA GLU A 9 -23.92 1.48 6.63
C GLU A 9 -23.01 1.72 5.42
N SER A 10 -23.58 1.71 4.20
CA SER A 10 -22.91 2.10 2.97
C SER A 10 -22.25 3.48 3.05
N ASN A 11 -22.99 4.48 3.55
CA ASN A 11 -22.48 5.85 3.71
C ASN A 11 -21.39 5.93 4.78
N LYS A 12 -21.53 5.18 5.89
CA LYS A 12 -20.50 5.11 6.94
C LYS A 12 -19.20 4.50 6.42
N LEU A 13 -19.27 3.42 5.64
CA LEU A 13 -18.11 2.77 5.03
C LEU A 13 -17.36 3.74 4.11
N GLN A 14 -18.06 4.37 3.15
CA GLN A 14 -17.43 5.33 2.23
C GLN A 14 -16.81 6.51 2.98
N LYS A 15 -17.51 7.06 3.98
CA LYS A 15 -16.99 8.15 4.83
C LYS A 15 -15.73 7.71 5.59
N ARG A 16 -15.71 6.49 6.14
CA ARG A 16 -14.55 5.92 6.85
C ARG A 16 -13.34 5.79 5.92
N LEU A 17 -13.53 5.20 4.75
CA LEU A 17 -12.47 5.02 3.74
C LEU A 17 -11.92 6.36 3.25
N ARG A 18 -12.78 7.32 2.88
CA ARG A 18 -12.36 8.67 2.46
C ARG A 18 -11.58 9.39 3.56
N ARG A 19 -12.03 9.31 4.81
CA ARG A 19 -11.30 9.88 5.95
C ARG A 19 -9.93 9.23 6.13
N ASN A 20 -9.84 7.91 6.03
CA ASN A 20 -8.59 7.18 6.17
C ASN A 20 -7.59 7.54 5.05
N VAL A 21 -8.05 7.61 3.80
CA VAL A 21 -7.24 8.03 2.65
C VAL A 21 -6.81 9.49 2.79
N GLY A 22 -7.74 10.41 3.09
CA GLY A 22 -7.41 11.82 3.30
C GLY A 22 -6.39 12.03 4.41
N LYS A 23 -6.51 11.27 5.52
CA LYS A 23 -5.51 11.31 6.61
C LYS A 23 -4.16 10.77 6.15
N ALA A 24 -4.10 9.66 5.41
CA ALA A 24 -2.84 9.13 4.88
C ALA A 24 -2.19 10.13 3.89
N VAL A 25 -2.99 10.75 3.02
CA VAL A 25 -2.50 11.78 2.10
C VAL A 25 -1.90 12.96 2.87
N ALA A 26 -2.56 13.43 3.93
CA ALA A 26 -2.07 14.51 4.77
C ALA A 26 -0.81 14.14 5.57
N ASP A 27 -0.84 13.03 6.34
CA ASP A 27 0.24 12.60 7.22
C ASP A 27 1.57 12.41 6.47
N TYR A 28 1.51 11.95 5.21
CA TYR A 28 2.70 11.67 4.39
C TYR A 28 2.91 12.65 3.23
N ARG A 29 2.11 13.73 3.15
CA ARG A 29 2.11 14.70 2.03
C ARG A 29 2.16 14.00 0.67
N MET A 30 1.20 13.09 0.42
CA MET A 30 1.23 12.24 -0.78
C MET A 30 0.84 12.98 -2.05
N ILE A 31 -0.01 14.00 -1.93
CA ILE A 31 -0.59 14.77 -3.03
C ILE A 31 -0.39 16.25 -2.73
N GLU A 32 0.12 16.98 -3.70
CA GLU A 32 0.49 18.39 -3.63
C GLU A 32 -0.10 19.15 -4.83
N GLU A 33 -0.14 20.48 -4.75
CA GLU A 33 -0.62 21.33 -5.84
C GLU A 33 0.17 21.07 -7.14
N GLY A 34 -0.55 20.87 -8.24
CA GLY A 34 0.02 20.58 -9.56
C GLY A 34 0.52 19.15 -9.74
N ASP A 35 0.30 18.24 -8.79
CA ASP A 35 0.73 16.85 -8.96
C ASP A 35 0.00 16.17 -10.13
N ARG A 36 0.76 15.40 -10.92
CA ARG A 36 0.23 14.51 -11.94
C ARG A 36 0.39 13.07 -11.46
N ILE A 37 -0.71 12.44 -11.06
CA ILE A 37 -0.67 11.16 -10.33
C ILE A 37 -1.05 10.01 -11.26
N MET A 38 -0.09 9.12 -11.50
CA MET A 38 -0.35 7.86 -12.18
C MET A 38 -0.94 6.84 -11.20
N VAL A 39 -2.20 6.45 -11.40
CA VAL A 39 -2.92 5.47 -10.58
C VAL A 39 -2.79 4.07 -11.19
N CYS A 40 -1.98 3.21 -10.57
CA CYS A 40 -1.77 1.85 -11.07
C CYS A 40 -3.00 0.95 -10.84
N LEU A 41 -3.70 0.59 -11.92
CA LEU A 41 -4.82 -0.36 -11.90
C LEU A 41 -4.37 -1.77 -12.23
N SER A 42 -4.62 -2.72 -11.33
CA SER A 42 -4.37 -4.15 -11.58
C SER A 42 -5.62 -4.93 -11.99
N GLY A 43 -6.79 -4.29 -11.99
CA GLY A 43 -8.09 -4.97 -12.10
C GLY A 43 -8.56 -5.61 -10.78
N GLY A 44 -7.82 -5.43 -9.68
CA GLY A 44 -8.19 -5.93 -8.37
C GLY A 44 -9.04 -4.94 -7.57
N LYS A 45 -9.78 -5.45 -6.58
CA LYS A 45 -10.66 -4.67 -5.68
C LYS A 45 -9.99 -3.41 -5.11
N ASP A 46 -8.74 -3.54 -4.67
CA ASP A 46 -8.02 -2.47 -3.97
C ASP A 46 -7.64 -1.34 -4.93
N SER A 47 -7.28 -1.69 -6.18
CA SER A 47 -6.94 -0.71 -7.20
C SER A 47 -8.16 0.08 -7.69
N TYR A 48 -9.33 -0.56 -7.83
CA TYR A 48 -10.58 0.13 -8.14
C TYR A 48 -11.03 1.03 -6.98
N ALA A 49 -11.00 0.52 -5.75
CA ALA A 49 -11.34 1.30 -4.56
C ALA A 49 -10.42 2.52 -4.40
N MET A 50 -9.12 2.36 -4.64
CA MET A 50 -8.16 3.48 -4.63
C MET A 50 -8.55 4.55 -5.66
N LEU A 51 -8.86 4.17 -6.89
CA LEU A 51 -9.25 5.11 -7.94
C LEU A 51 -10.55 5.85 -7.58
N ASP A 52 -11.61 5.13 -7.18
CA ASP A 52 -12.91 5.73 -6.78
C ASP A 52 -12.73 6.77 -5.65
N ILE A 53 -11.91 6.45 -4.64
CA ILE A 53 -11.66 7.35 -3.52
C ILE A 53 -10.80 8.54 -3.94
N LEU A 54 -9.77 8.36 -4.78
CA LEU A 54 -8.92 9.45 -5.26
C LEU A 54 -9.70 10.41 -6.17
N MET A 55 -10.54 9.90 -7.08
CA MET A 55 -11.43 10.74 -7.90
C MET A 55 -12.40 11.54 -7.04
N ASN A 56 -12.92 10.94 -5.96
CA ASN A 56 -13.74 11.68 -5.01
C ASN A 56 -12.93 12.76 -4.26
N LEU A 57 -11.69 12.45 -3.86
CA LEU A 57 -10.80 13.40 -3.20
C LEU A 57 -10.49 14.59 -4.11
N GLN A 58 -10.15 14.34 -5.38
CA GLN A 58 -9.87 15.37 -6.39
C GLN A 58 -11.01 16.38 -6.54
N LYS A 59 -12.26 15.91 -6.54
CA LYS A 59 -13.45 16.79 -6.64
C LYS A 59 -13.67 17.70 -5.43
N ASN A 60 -13.10 17.37 -4.27
CA ASN A 60 -13.36 18.06 -3.00
C ASN A 60 -12.10 18.69 -2.38
N ALA A 61 -10.93 18.47 -2.98
CA ALA A 61 -9.66 18.96 -2.46
C ALA A 61 -9.52 20.46 -2.71
N PRO A 62 -8.86 21.21 -1.80
CA PRO A 62 -8.57 22.62 -2.00
C PRO A 62 -7.38 22.87 -2.96
N ILE A 63 -6.83 21.81 -3.56
CA ILE A 63 -5.66 21.84 -4.44
C ILE A 63 -6.00 21.21 -5.79
N GLN A 64 -5.33 21.65 -6.85
CA GLN A 64 -5.47 21.07 -8.18
C GLN A 64 -4.41 19.99 -8.39
N PHE A 65 -4.84 18.82 -8.85
CA PHE A 65 -3.97 17.73 -9.26
C PHE A 65 -4.68 16.88 -10.31
N GLU A 66 -3.90 16.15 -11.11
CA GLU A 66 -4.41 15.26 -12.16
C GLU A 66 -4.32 13.80 -11.74
N LEU A 67 -5.27 13.00 -12.20
CA LEU A 67 -5.26 11.54 -12.05
C LEU A 67 -5.22 10.92 -13.45
N ILE A 68 -4.29 10.00 -13.67
CA ILE A 68 -4.23 9.17 -14.88
C ILE A 68 -4.25 7.71 -14.47
N ALA A 69 -5.26 6.97 -14.91
CA ALA A 69 -5.33 5.54 -14.64
C ALA A 69 -4.41 4.77 -15.61
N VAL A 70 -3.57 3.87 -15.10
CA VAL A 70 -2.67 3.07 -15.94
C VAL A 70 -2.76 1.61 -15.58
N ASN A 71 -3.04 0.79 -16.58
CA ASN A 71 -2.97 -0.67 -16.49
C ASN A 71 -1.78 -1.21 -17.31
N LEU A 72 -1.25 -2.36 -16.88
CA LEU A 72 -0.32 -3.15 -17.68
C LEU A 72 -0.97 -4.51 -17.97
N ASP A 73 -1.38 -4.72 -19.21
CA ASP A 73 -1.70 -6.02 -19.76
C ASP A 73 -0.39 -6.78 -20.03
N GLN A 74 -0.22 -7.87 -19.29
CA GLN A 74 0.98 -8.70 -19.32
C GLN A 74 0.90 -9.83 -20.36
N LYS A 75 -0.17 -9.85 -21.18
CA LYS A 75 -0.52 -10.89 -22.15
C LYS A 75 -0.62 -12.28 -21.52
N GLN A 76 -1.23 -12.32 -20.33
CA GLN A 76 -1.48 -13.58 -19.63
C GLN A 76 -2.63 -14.33 -20.35
N PRO A 77 -2.54 -15.65 -20.54
CA PRO A 77 -3.61 -16.42 -21.14
C PRO A 77 -4.93 -16.23 -20.37
N GLY A 78 -5.99 -15.86 -21.09
CA GLY A 78 -7.32 -15.64 -20.52
C GLY A 78 -7.49 -14.32 -19.76
N PHE A 79 -6.54 -13.38 -19.85
CA PHE A 79 -6.75 -12.03 -19.32
C PHE A 79 -7.88 -11.32 -20.11
N PRO A 80 -8.91 -10.79 -19.44
CA PRO A 80 -10.05 -10.18 -20.11
C PRO A 80 -9.73 -8.73 -20.51
N GLU A 81 -9.08 -8.55 -21.66
CA GLU A 81 -8.57 -7.26 -22.16
C GLU A 81 -9.62 -6.13 -22.22
N HIS A 82 -10.91 -6.47 -22.38
CA HIS A 82 -12.01 -5.51 -22.52
C HIS A 82 -12.55 -4.96 -21.18
N VAL A 83 -12.31 -5.63 -20.05
CA VAL A 83 -12.99 -5.32 -18.78
C VAL A 83 -12.57 -3.97 -18.22
N LEU A 84 -11.26 -3.71 -18.16
CA LEU A 84 -10.73 -2.44 -17.65
C LEU A 84 -11.05 -1.26 -18.56
N PRO A 85 -10.84 -1.33 -19.89
CA PRO A 85 -11.27 -0.29 -20.82
C PRO A 85 -12.76 0.02 -20.67
N ALA A 86 -13.65 -0.97 -20.71
CA ALA A 86 -15.08 -0.73 -20.60
C ALA A 86 -15.47 -0.07 -19.26
N TYR A 87 -14.78 -0.40 -18.17
CA TYR A 87 -14.97 0.30 -16.90
C TYR A 87 -14.48 1.76 -16.96
N LEU A 88 -13.30 1.99 -17.53
CA LEU A 88 -12.65 3.30 -17.60
C LEU A 88 -13.31 4.25 -18.61
N ASP A 89 -13.88 3.74 -19.71
CA ASP A 89 -14.67 4.51 -20.69
C ASP A 89 -15.88 5.22 -20.05
N ASN A 90 -16.39 4.64 -18.96
CA ASN A 90 -17.49 5.22 -18.17
C ASN A 90 -17.00 6.22 -17.10
N LEU A 91 -15.69 6.39 -16.95
CA LEU A 91 -15.07 7.32 -16.04
C LEU A 91 -14.48 8.48 -16.85
N ASP A 92 -14.85 9.70 -16.51
CA ASP A 92 -14.28 10.92 -17.08
C ASP A 92 -12.85 11.15 -16.53
N ILE A 93 -11.91 10.29 -16.95
CA ILE A 93 -10.51 10.28 -16.53
C ILE A 93 -9.61 9.82 -17.68
N GLU A 94 -8.43 10.46 -17.82
CA GLU A 94 -7.40 9.96 -18.73
C GLU A 94 -6.92 8.57 -18.29
N TYR A 95 -6.80 7.64 -19.22
CA TYR A 95 -6.24 6.34 -18.93
C TYR A 95 -5.39 5.75 -20.07
N HIS A 96 -4.47 4.86 -19.70
CA HIS A 96 -3.60 4.12 -20.63
C HIS A 96 -3.61 2.63 -20.29
N ILE A 97 -3.78 1.79 -21.33
CA ILE A 97 -3.58 0.34 -21.24
C ILE A 97 -2.26 0.02 -21.93
N LEU A 98 -1.24 -0.29 -21.13
CA LEU A 98 0.06 -0.69 -21.64
C LEU A 98 0.05 -2.18 -21.96
N GLU A 99 0.56 -2.55 -23.11
CA GLU A 99 0.68 -3.95 -23.50
C GLU A 99 2.14 -4.38 -23.51
N LYS A 100 2.46 -5.45 -22.77
CA LYS A 100 3.79 -6.05 -22.79
C LYS A 100 3.74 -7.50 -22.42
N ASP A 101 4.19 -8.38 -23.31
CA ASP A 101 4.30 -9.80 -23.02
C ASP A 101 5.44 -10.08 -22.03
N THR A 102 5.14 -9.88 -20.76
CA THR A 102 6.01 -10.25 -19.65
C THR A 102 5.71 -11.67 -19.18
N TYR A 103 4.55 -12.23 -19.52
CA TYR A 103 4.18 -13.60 -19.20
C TYR A 103 5.13 -14.60 -19.82
N SER A 104 5.34 -14.56 -21.14
CA SER A 104 6.24 -15.46 -21.86
C SER A 104 7.70 -15.32 -21.41
N ILE A 105 8.11 -14.10 -21.03
CA ILE A 105 9.45 -13.85 -20.48
C ILE A 105 9.63 -14.54 -19.12
N VAL A 106 8.60 -14.50 -18.26
CA VAL A 106 8.65 -15.10 -16.93
C VAL A 106 8.63 -16.62 -17.01
N THR A 107 7.74 -17.20 -17.83
CA THR A 107 7.60 -18.65 -17.98
C THR A 107 8.80 -19.28 -18.70
N SER A 108 9.44 -18.57 -19.63
CA SER A 108 10.67 -19.06 -20.27
C SER A 108 11.90 -19.03 -19.36
N LYS A 109 11.97 -18.09 -18.41
CA LYS A 109 13.14 -17.91 -17.54
C LYS A 109 13.07 -18.65 -16.22
N ILE A 110 11.88 -19.02 -15.78
CA ILE A 110 11.67 -19.66 -14.48
C ILE A 110 11.13 -21.08 -14.71
N PRO A 111 11.84 -22.11 -14.24
CA PRO A 111 11.37 -23.49 -14.35
C PRO A 111 10.00 -23.68 -13.72
N GLU A 112 9.25 -24.63 -14.25
CA GLU A 112 7.96 -25.03 -13.70
C GLU A 112 8.08 -25.43 -12.21
N GLY A 113 7.10 -25.03 -11.39
CA GLY A 113 7.11 -25.25 -9.95
C GLY A 113 7.95 -24.26 -9.12
N LYS A 114 8.66 -23.32 -9.76
CA LYS A 114 9.36 -22.22 -9.07
C LYS A 114 8.50 -20.95 -9.01
N THR A 115 8.91 -19.98 -8.20
CA THR A 115 8.12 -18.76 -7.95
C THR A 115 8.28 -17.73 -9.06
N TYR A 116 7.20 -17.50 -9.82
CA TYR A 116 7.13 -16.47 -10.87
C TYR A 116 7.05 -15.03 -10.33
N CYS A 117 6.46 -14.83 -9.15
CA CYS A 117 6.14 -13.51 -8.60
C CYS A 117 7.31 -12.54 -8.54
N SER A 118 8.52 -13.00 -8.21
CA SER A 118 9.68 -12.11 -8.06
C SER A 118 10.05 -11.43 -9.39
N LEU A 119 10.16 -12.20 -10.47
CA LEU A 119 10.49 -11.67 -11.79
C LEU A 119 9.31 -10.91 -12.41
N CYS A 120 8.10 -11.46 -12.34
CA CYS A 120 6.87 -10.81 -12.82
C CYS A 120 6.70 -9.42 -12.19
N SER A 121 6.81 -9.33 -10.86
CA SER A 121 6.70 -8.07 -10.12
C SER A 121 7.80 -7.07 -10.50
N ARG A 122 9.03 -7.53 -10.77
CA ARG A 122 10.14 -6.67 -11.22
C ARG A 122 9.90 -6.11 -12.62
N LEU A 123 9.47 -6.94 -13.57
CA LEU A 123 9.19 -6.53 -14.95
C LEU A 123 7.99 -5.57 -15.02
N ARG A 124 6.95 -5.84 -14.23
CA ARG A 124 5.78 -4.98 -14.10
C ARG A 124 6.14 -3.60 -13.57
N ARG A 125 6.90 -3.53 -12.46
CA ARG A 125 7.38 -2.25 -11.91
C ARG A 125 8.25 -1.49 -12.91
N GLY A 126 9.21 -2.15 -13.55
CA GLY A 126 10.08 -1.49 -14.53
C GLY A 126 9.31 -0.86 -15.69
N THR A 127 8.27 -1.54 -16.18
CA THR A 127 7.42 -1.00 -17.24
C THR A 127 6.55 0.16 -16.77
N LEU A 128 5.87 0.01 -15.63
CA LEU A 128 5.01 1.06 -15.08
C LEU A 128 5.80 2.31 -14.69
N TYR A 129 6.95 2.16 -14.03
CA TYR A 129 7.76 3.29 -13.58
C TYR A 129 8.44 4.01 -14.76
N GLY A 130 8.87 3.27 -15.77
CA GLY A 130 9.34 3.89 -17.02
C GLY A 130 8.25 4.68 -17.73
N PHE A 131 7.00 4.18 -17.73
CA PHE A 131 5.88 4.90 -18.32
C PHE A 131 5.48 6.15 -17.50
N ALA A 132 5.56 6.07 -16.17
CA ALA A 132 5.32 7.23 -15.30
C ALA A 132 6.22 8.43 -15.68
N GLU A 133 7.50 8.17 -15.95
CA GLU A 133 8.43 9.20 -16.46
C GLU A 133 7.99 9.76 -17.82
N GLN A 134 7.59 8.89 -18.75
CA GLN A 134 7.19 9.28 -20.10
C GLN A 134 5.99 10.22 -20.12
N ILE A 135 5.03 10.00 -19.21
CA ILE A 135 3.84 10.84 -19.10
C ILE A 135 4.03 12.02 -18.12
N GLY A 136 5.23 12.21 -17.58
CA GLY A 136 5.50 13.29 -16.62
C GLY A 136 4.72 13.15 -15.30
N ALA A 137 4.42 11.92 -14.86
CA ALA A 137 3.77 11.71 -13.57
C ALA A 137 4.73 12.07 -12.42
N THR A 138 4.28 12.92 -11.51
CA THR A 138 5.05 13.32 -10.32
C THR A 138 4.93 12.30 -9.20
N LYS A 139 3.81 11.57 -9.15
CA LYS A 139 3.51 10.53 -8.15
C LYS A 139 2.98 9.27 -8.82
N VAL A 140 3.30 8.10 -8.25
CA VAL A 140 2.75 6.81 -8.67
C VAL A 140 1.96 6.20 -7.51
N ALA A 141 0.64 6.12 -7.65
CA ALA A 141 -0.26 5.56 -6.65
C ALA A 141 -0.39 4.04 -6.80
N LEU A 142 -0.21 3.32 -5.70
CA LEU A 142 -0.28 1.87 -5.61
C LEU A 142 -1.35 1.45 -4.59
N GLY A 143 -2.20 0.48 -4.97
CA GLY A 143 -3.35 0.02 -4.17
C GLY A 143 -3.02 -0.85 -2.96
N HIS A 144 -1.87 -0.64 -2.31
CA HIS A 144 -1.49 -1.39 -1.11
C HIS A 144 -2.18 -0.82 0.12
N HIS A 145 -2.83 -1.68 0.89
CA HIS A 145 -3.58 -1.28 2.09
C HIS A 145 -2.83 -1.59 3.39
N ARG A 146 -3.43 -1.29 4.55
CA ARG A 146 -2.80 -1.48 5.86
C ARG A 146 -2.31 -2.91 6.07
N ASP A 147 -3.17 -3.88 5.76
CA ASP A 147 -2.85 -5.30 5.95
C ASP A 147 -1.64 -5.71 5.09
N ASP A 148 -1.52 -5.25 3.84
CA ASP A 148 -0.33 -5.50 3.00
C ASP A 148 0.96 -4.97 3.63
N ILE A 149 0.89 -3.81 4.28
CA ILE A 149 2.03 -3.16 4.93
C ILE A 149 2.49 -4.01 6.13
N VAL A 150 1.53 -4.50 6.93
CA VAL A 150 1.79 -5.38 8.08
C VAL A 150 2.27 -6.75 7.62
N GLU A 151 1.65 -7.37 6.61
CA GLU A 151 2.12 -8.60 5.99
C GLU A 151 3.58 -8.48 5.54
N THR A 152 3.92 -7.35 4.90
CA THR A 152 5.29 -7.10 4.42
C THR A 152 6.28 -6.97 5.58
N LEU A 153 5.88 -6.36 6.70
CA LEU A 153 6.70 -6.32 7.93
C LEU A 153 7.05 -7.74 8.39
N PHE A 154 6.06 -8.61 8.54
CA PHE A 154 6.29 -9.99 9.00
C PHE A 154 7.07 -10.83 8.00
N LEU A 155 6.83 -10.67 6.69
CA LEU A 155 7.61 -11.35 5.66
C LEU A 155 9.10 -10.97 5.76
N ASN A 156 9.43 -9.70 5.96
CA ASN A 156 10.82 -9.27 6.13
C ASN A 156 11.41 -9.72 7.47
N MET A 157 10.62 -9.70 8.54
CA MET A 157 11.07 -10.13 9.86
C MET A 157 11.36 -11.64 9.90
N PHE A 158 10.46 -12.47 9.38
CA PHE A 158 10.57 -13.93 9.43
C PHE A 158 11.54 -14.50 8.39
N TYR A 159 11.63 -13.92 7.19
CA TYR A 159 12.38 -14.53 6.09
C TYR A 159 13.61 -13.72 5.65
N GLN A 160 13.78 -12.49 6.11
CA GLN A 160 14.92 -11.64 5.74
C GLN A 160 15.68 -11.06 6.94
N GLY A 161 15.21 -11.28 8.17
CA GLY A 161 15.83 -10.74 9.38
C GLY A 161 15.85 -9.21 9.41
N LYS A 162 14.86 -8.54 8.80
CA LYS A 162 14.80 -7.07 8.69
C LYS A 162 13.52 -6.51 9.29
N LEU A 163 13.65 -5.48 10.12
CA LEU A 163 12.52 -4.66 10.56
C LEU A 163 12.15 -3.66 9.45
N LYS A 164 11.53 -4.19 8.38
CA LYS A 164 11.20 -3.43 7.18
C LYS A 164 9.75 -3.68 6.78
N ALA A 165 8.92 -2.64 6.79
CA ALA A 165 7.56 -2.70 6.28
C ALA A 165 7.49 -2.17 4.84
N MET A 166 6.30 -1.79 4.41
CA MET A 166 6.05 -1.07 3.17
C MET A 166 5.66 0.39 3.48
N PRO A 167 6.55 1.37 3.29
CA PRO A 167 6.29 2.75 3.72
C PRO A 167 5.15 3.38 2.91
N PRO A 168 4.30 4.24 3.51
CA PRO A 168 3.18 4.86 2.80
C PRO A 168 3.59 5.79 1.64
N LYS A 169 4.74 6.47 1.75
CA LYS A 169 5.38 7.24 0.68
C LYS A 169 6.84 6.80 0.56
N LEU A 170 7.34 6.63 -0.66
CA LEU A 170 8.69 6.12 -0.92
C LEU A 170 9.27 6.76 -2.18
N LEU A 171 10.49 7.27 -2.10
CA LEU A 171 11.28 7.55 -3.29
C LEU A 171 11.87 6.22 -3.79
N SER A 172 11.66 5.89 -5.08
CA SER A 172 12.22 4.68 -5.68
C SER A 172 13.74 4.65 -5.57
N ASP A 173 14.33 3.45 -5.62
CA ASP A 173 15.78 3.27 -5.44
C ASP A 173 16.62 4.02 -6.49
N ASP A 174 16.08 4.16 -7.71
CA ASP A 174 16.68 4.96 -8.81
C ASP A 174 16.41 6.47 -8.69
N LYS A 175 15.68 6.90 -7.65
CA LYS A 175 15.29 8.28 -7.33
C LYS A 175 14.43 8.97 -8.37
N LYS A 176 13.81 8.21 -9.28
CA LYS A 176 13.03 8.77 -10.39
C LYS A 176 11.54 8.91 -10.10
N ASN A 177 11.01 8.07 -9.22
CA ASN A 177 9.58 7.96 -8.99
C ASN A 177 9.25 8.10 -7.50
N VAL A 178 8.26 8.95 -7.18
CA VAL A 178 7.70 9.00 -5.84
C VAL A 178 6.47 8.09 -5.80
N LEU A 179 6.58 6.99 -5.07
CA LEU A 179 5.51 6.01 -4.87
C LEU A 179 4.66 6.41 -3.67
N ILE A 180 3.34 6.39 -3.84
CA ILE A 180 2.37 6.68 -2.77
C ILE A 180 1.40 5.51 -2.59
N ARG A 181 0.95 5.30 -1.35
CA ARG A 181 -0.01 4.25 -0.97
C ARG A 181 -1.19 4.87 -0.22
N PRO A 182 -2.13 5.49 -0.95
CA PRO A 182 -3.25 6.22 -0.33
C PRO A 182 -4.09 5.34 0.60
N LEU A 183 -4.14 4.03 0.37
CA LEU A 183 -4.87 3.06 1.17
C LEU A 183 -4.13 2.59 2.43
N ALA A 184 -2.99 3.19 2.80
CA ALA A 184 -2.16 2.74 3.94
C ALA A 184 -2.92 2.67 5.28
N TYR A 185 -4.01 3.41 5.45
CA TYR A 185 -4.87 3.39 6.63
C TYR A 185 -6.19 2.63 6.44
N CYS A 186 -6.43 2.04 5.28
CA CYS A 186 -7.63 1.26 4.99
C CYS A 186 -7.40 -0.21 5.32
N ARG A 187 -8.42 -0.87 5.89
CA ARG A 187 -8.41 -2.32 6.14
C ARG A 187 -8.85 -3.07 4.88
N GLU A 188 -8.31 -4.26 4.63
CA GLU A 188 -8.74 -5.10 3.51
C GLU A 188 -10.25 -5.38 3.53
N SER A 189 -10.84 -5.62 4.71
CA SER A 189 -12.27 -5.89 4.88
C SER A 189 -13.16 -4.77 4.36
N ASP A 190 -12.76 -3.52 4.59
CA ASP A 190 -13.51 -2.34 4.14
C ASP A 190 -13.45 -2.20 2.61
N LEU A 191 -12.33 -2.59 2.00
CA LEU A 191 -12.14 -2.53 0.55
C LEU A 191 -12.92 -3.64 -0.17
N ILE A 192 -13.05 -4.82 0.46
CA ILE A 192 -13.93 -5.89 -0.02
C ILE A 192 -15.38 -5.40 -0.01
N GLU A 193 -15.86 -4.89 1.13
CA GLU A 193 -17.24 -4.39 1.26
C GLU A 193 -17.53 -3.24 0.28
N LEU A 194 -16.56 -2.34 0.06
CA LEU A 194 -16.71 -1.27 -0.93
C LEU A 194 -16.79 -1.83 -2.35
N ALA A 195 -15.98 -2.83 -2.68
CA ALA A 195 -15.97 -3.41 -4.02
C ALA A 195 -17.27 -4.15 -4.34
N GLU A 196 -17.85 -4.85 -3.36
CA GLU A 196 -19.18 -5.47 -3.48
C GLU A 196 -20.26 -4.40 -3.66
N LEU A 197 -20.23 -3.34 -2.86
CA LEU A 197 -21.19 -2.24 -2.91
C LEU A 197 -21.14 -1.49 -4.25
N LYS A 198 -19.94 -1.27 -4.78
CA LYS A 198 -19.72 -0.57 -6.05
C LYS A 198 -19.82 -1.49 -7.26
N GLN A 199 -19.93 -2.80 -7.04
CA GLN A 199 -19.96 -3.84 -8.07
C GLN A 199 -18.78 -3.70 -9.06
N PHE A 200 -17.57 -3.50 -8.53
CA PHE A 200 -16.40 -3.36 -9.40
C PHE A 200 -16.18 -4.63 -10.23
N PRO A 201 -15.82 -4.51 -11.53
CA PRO A 201 -15.56 -5.66 -12.38
C PRO A 201 -14.16 -6.22 -12.08
N ILE A 202 -14.07 -7.00 -11.02
CA ILE A 202 -12.82 -7.58 -10.51
C ILE A 202 -12.27 -8.61 -11.51
N ILE A 203 -11.02 -8.42 -11.91
CA ILE A 203 -10.25 -9.37 -12.72
C ILE A 203 -9.42 -10.24 -11.79
N PRO A 204 -9.64 -11.57 -11.73
CA PRO A 204 -8.84 -12.45 -10.91
C PRO A 204 -7.43 -12.59 -11.50
N CYS A 205 -6.41 -12.58 -10.64
CA CYS A 205 -5.05 -12.90 -11.05
C CYS A 205 -4.84 -14.41 -10.95
N ASN A 206 -4.88 -15.10 -12.09
CA ASN A 206 -4.75 -16.56 -12.14
C ASN A 206 -3.29 -17.04 -12.27
N LEU A 207 -2.32 -16.14 -12.15
CA LEU A 207 -0.93 -16.42 -12.55
C LEU A 207 -0.10 -17.24 -11.55
N CYS A 208 -0.53 -17.39 -10.29
CA CYS A 208 0.41 -17.72 -9.21
C CYS A 208 -0.06 -18.81 -8.23
N GLY A 209 0.48 -20.03 -8.39
CA GLY A 209 0.48 -21.10 -7.40
C GLY A 209 1.91 -21.49 -6.94
N SER A 210 2.58 -20.64 -6.14
CA SER A 210 4.01 -20.80 -5.81
C SER A 210 4.38 -20.60 -4.34
N GLN A 211 5.63 -20.93 -3.98
CA GLN A 211 6.19 -20.92 -2.61
C GLN A 211 6.19 -19.53 -1.92
N ALA A 212 6.38 -18.43 -2.65
CA ALA A 212 6.18 -17.09 -2.07
C ALA A 212 4.69 -16.80 -1.80
N GLY A 213 3.80 -17.40 -2.59
CA GLY A 213 2.38 -17.49 -2.26
C GLY A 213 2.18 -18.25 -0.95
N LEU A 214 2.88 -19.38 -0.74
CA LEU A 214 2.79 -20.13 0.51
C LEU A 214 3.27 -19.32 1.74
N GLN A 215 4.40 -18.61 1.65
CA GLN A 215 4.89 -17.76 2.74
C GLN A 215 3.92 -16.61 3.05
N ARG A 216 3.45 -15.90 2.01
CA ARG A 216 2.50 -14.81 2.19
C ARG A 216 1.16 -15.32 2.73
N ASN A 217 0.67 -16.45 2.23
CA ASN A 217 -0.56 -17.07 2.72
C ASN A 217 -0.42 -17.46 4.19
N ALA A 218 0.70 -18.08 4.59
CA ALA A 218 0.96 -18.42 5.99
C ALA A 218 0.96 -17.19 6.92
N VAL A 219 1.63 -16.10 6.51
CA VAL A 219 1.61 -14.83 7.26
C VAL A 219 0.21 -14.24 7.30
N LYS A 220 -0.52 -14.26 6.18
CA LYS A 220 -1.89 -13.74 6.09
C LYS A 220 -2.85 -14.52 7.00
N ASP A 221 -2.73 -15.84 7.04
CA ASP A 221 -3.55 -16.69 7.90
C ASP A 221 -3.23 -16.48 9.38
N MET A 222 -1.94 -16.32 9.73
CA MET A 222 -1.51 -15.95 11.08
C MET A 222 -2.12 -14.60 11.51
N LEU A 223 -2.05 -13.57 10.66
CA LEU A 223 -2.60 -12.24 10.96
C LEU A 223 -4.13 -12.28 11.11
N LYS A 224 -4.83 -13.02 10.23
CA LYS A 224 -6.28 -13.24 10.36
C LYS A 224 -6.64 -13.94 11.67
N GLN A 225 -5.86 -14.94 12.08
CA GLN A 225 -6.07 -15.63 13.34
C GLN A 225 -5.89 -14.68 14.53
N TRP A 226 -4.86 -13.85 14.51
CA TRP A 226 -4.62 -12.87 15.57
C TRP A 226 -5.69 -11.79 15.63
N GLU A 227 -6.16 -11.28 14.50
CA GLU A 227 -7.25 -10.29 14.47
C GLU A 227 -8.56 -10.89 15.02
N ARG A 228 -8.82 -12.19 14.78
CA ARG A 228 -9.98 -12.90 15.37
C ARG A 228 -9.85 -13.09 16.87
N GLN A 229 -8.67 -13.43 17.36
CA GLN A 229 -8.42 -13.65 18.79
C GLN A 229 -8.32 -12.33 19.56
N PHE A 230 -7.78 -11.29 18.93
CA PHE A 230 -7.53 -9.98 19.50
C PHE A 230 -7.91 -8.89 18.49
N PRO A 231 -9.20 -8.49 18.43
CA PRO A 231 -9.65 -7.44 17.51
C PRO A 231 -8.83 -6.15 17.65
N GLY A 232 -8.37 -5.60 16.53
CA GLY A 232 -7.49 -4.41 16.50
C GLY A 232 -5.99 -4.73 16.59
N ARG A 233 -5.59 -6.01 16.55
CA ARG A 233 -4.17 -6.40 16.56
C ARG A 233 -3.42 -5.83 15.36
N ILE A 234 -4.04 -5.86 14.17
CA ILE A 234 -3.41 -5.33 12.96
C ILE A 234 -3.19 -3.81 13.09
N ASP A 235 -4.14 -3.07 13.67
CA ASP A 235 -3.97 -1.63 13.94
C ASP A 235 -2.84 -1.35 14.92
N ALA A 236 -2.74 -2.15 15.99
CA ALA A 236 -1.69 -2.01 16.99
C ALA A 236 -0.30 -2.24 16.37
N ILE A 237 -0.15 -3.30 15.55
CA ILE A 237 1.10 -3.60 14.85
C ILE A 237 1.43 -2.48 13.84
N PHE A 238 0.44 -2.01 13.08
CA PHE A 238 0.65 -0.87 12.19
C PHE A 238 1.03 0.40 12.95
N GLY A 239 0.48 0.61 14.15
CA GLY A 239 0.88 1.67 15.06
C GLY A 239 2.36 1.58 15.45
N ALA A 240 2.86 0.38 15.75
CA ALA A 240 4.27 0.15 16.08
C ALA A 240 5.22 0.51 14.93
N ILE A 241 4.81 0.36 13.67
CA ILE A 241 5.61 0.79 12.51
C ILE A 241 5.90 2.29 12.54
N LYS A 242 5.00 3.09 13.14
CA LYS A 242 5.13 4.55 13.22
C LYS A 242 5.78 5.04 14.52
N ASN A 243 5.85 4.17 15.52
CA ASN A 243 6.26 4.50 16.89
C ASN A 243 7.51 3.68 17.25
N VAL A 244 8.67 4.08 16.72
CA VAL A 244 9.94 3.37 16.92
C VAL A 244 10.72 4.03 18.05
N ALA A 245 11.25 3.21 18.97
CA ALA A 245 12.15 3.64 20.04
C ALA A 245 13.56 3.10 19.76
N PRO A 246 14.48 3.87 19.12
CA PRO A 246 15.80 3.38 18.72
C PRO A 246 16.62 2.78 19.87
N SER A 247 16.54 3.36 21.07
CA SER A 247 17.23 2.87 22.27
C SER A 247 16.73 1.51 22.77
N GLN A 248 15.53 1.10 22.35
CA GLN A 248 14.91 -0.19 22.70
C GLN A 248 15.03 -1.21 21.56
N LEU A 249 15.76 -0.87 20.49
CA LEU A 249 16.17 -1.78 19.44
C LEU A 249 17.63 -2.21 19.66
N ALA A 250 18.23 -2.88 18.67
CA ALA A 250 19.61 -3.37 18.72
C ALA A 250 20.47 -2.83 17.55
N ASP A 251 20.09 -1.68 17.00
CA ASP A 251 20.80 -1.05 15.88
C ASP A 251 21.80 -0.02 16.40
N THR A 252 23.08 -0.36 16.35
CA THR A 252 24.19 0.50 16.84
C THR A 252 24.43 1.74 15.99
N GLU A 253 23.93 1.78 14.76
CA GLU A 253 24.03 2.95 13.88
C GLU A 253 22.92 3.95 14.19
N LEU A 254 21.74 3.46 14.58
CA LEU A 254 20.60 4.32 14.94
C LEU A 254 20.65 4.81 16.40
N PHE A 255 21.35 4.09 17.29
CA PHE A 255 21.49 4.47 18.69
C PHE A 255 22.89 4.16 19.24
N ASN A 256 23.52 5.14 19.88
CA ASN A 256 24.87 5.01 20.44
C ASN A 256 24.86 4.24 21.78
N PHE A 257 24.83 2.91 21.72
CA PHE A 257 24.91 2.07 22.92
C PHE A 257 26.26 2.16 23.64
N ALA A 258 27.36 2.36 22.91
CA ALA A 258 28.70 2.40 23.49
C ALA A 258 28.91 3.61 24.42
N GLY A 259 28.18 4.71 24.18
CA GLY A 259 28.19 5.90 25.01
C GLY A 259 27.34 5.79 26.30
N LEU A 260 26.59 4.71 26.50
CA LEU A 260 25.72 4.58 27.68
C LEU A 260 26.54 4.43 28.96
N THR A 261 26.53 5.48 29.79
CA THR A 261 27.18 5.50 31.10
C THR A 261 26.22 6.03 32.17
N ARG A 262 26.41 5.61 33.43
CA ARG A 262 25.61 6.15 34.55
C ARG A 262 26.03 7.60 34.81
N GLY A 263 25.11 8.55 34.66
CA GLY A 263 25.30 9.95 35.06
C GLY A 263 25.59 10.96 33.95
N VAL A 264 25.55 10.56 32.67
CA VAL A 264 25.64 11.48 31.52
C VAL A 264 24.35 11.36 30.70
N LEU A 265 23.49 12.37 30.80
CA LEU A 265 22.40 12.59 29.86
C LEU A 265 23.01 13.32 28.66
N ASP A 266 23.45 12.59 27.64
CA ASP A 266 23.69 13.19 26.33
C ASP A 266 22.32 13.57 25.73
N ILE A 267 21.83 14.74 26.13
CA ILE A 267 20.79 15.43 25.40
C ILE A 267 21.49 16.03 24.19
N ASP A 268 21.44 15.31 23.07
CA ASP A 268 21.71 15.92 21.77
C ASP A 268 20.58 16.92 21.50
N GLU A 269 20.78 18.18 21.90
CA GLU A 269 19.84 19.30 21.76
C GLU A 269 19.48 19.62 20.29
N SER A 270 20.08 18.93 19.32
CA SER A 270 19.79 19.13 17.90
C SER A 270 18.51 18.44 17.40
N LYS A 271 17.83 17.63 18.23
CA LYS A 271 16.57 16.96 17.87
C LYS A 271 15.48 17.19 18.92
N HIS A 272 14.70 18.24 18.75
CA HIS A 272 13.46 18.47 19.49
C HIS A 272 12.54 17.24 19.42
N VAL A 273 12.35 16.57 20.55
CA VAL A 273 11.14 15.79 20.86
C VAL A 273 10.75 16.21 22.28
N GLU A 274 9.53 16.73 22.42
CA GLU A 274 8.94 17.20 23.68
C GLU A 274 9.03 16.13 24.78
N ILE A 275 9.83 16.42 25.81
CA ILE A 275 9.95 15.59 27.01
C ILE A 275 8.83 16.01 27.97
N GLU A 276 7.65 15.41 27.83
CA GLU A 276 6.62 15.46 28.88
C GLU A 276 6.04 14.09 29.27
N SER A 277 6.60 12.97 28.77
CA SER A 277 6.03 11.64 29.04
C SER A 277 6.92 10.64 29.81
N LEU A 278 8.04 11.09 30.40
CA LEU A 278 9.03 10.19 31.03
C LEU A 278 9.08 10.21 32.57
N ILE A 279 8.05 10.72 33.26
CA ILE A 279 7.97 10.72 34.74
C ILE A 279 6.98 9.69 35.33
N GLN A 280 6.33 8.83 34.53
CA GLN A 280 5.37 7.84 35.06
C GLN A 280 5.73 6.35 34.84
N ALA A 281 7.01 5.98 34.94
CA ALA A 281 7.40 4.56 34.89
C ALA A 281 8.44 4.13 35.95
N ILE A 282 8.41 4.74 37.14
CA ILE A 282 9.21 4.29 38.32
C ILE A 282 8.32 3.97 39.55
N ASN A 283 6.99 3.99 39.45
CA ASN A 283 6.14 3.47 40.53
C ASN A 283 4.92 2.73 39.97
N VAL A 284 5.12 1.41 39.75
CA VAL A 284 4.21 0.24 39.83
C VAL A 284 4.76 -0.85 38.92
#